data_AF-A0A966DMP5-F1
#
_entry.id   AF-A0A966DMP5-F1
#
_cell.length_a   1.000
_cell.length_b   1.000
_cell.length_c   1.000
_cell.angle_alpha   90.00
_cell.angle_beta   90.00
_cell.angle_gamma   90.00
#
_symmetry.space_group_name_H-M   'P 1'
#
loop_
_entity.id
_entity.type
_entity.pdbx_description
1 polymer ?
#
loop_
_entity_poly.entity_id
_entity_poly.type
_entity_poly.pdbx_seq_one_letter_code
_entity_poly.pdbx_strand_id
1 'polypeptide(L)'
;MWDSYEDTIDAIILAHVEKLEQYEMIAIWLQTTEGINWQVDCEDQETPPFSTGEIVEYVRSMHLFELAGKYTNRRILDYLDNATSRD
;
A
#
# COMPACT_ATOMS: atom_id res chain seq x y z
N MET A 1 14.51 -1.60 -14.23
CA MET A 1 15.49 -1.39 -13.12
C MET A 1 14.79 -0.81 -11.90
N TRP A 2 13.82 0.08 -12.10
CA TRP A 2 12.85 0.49 -11.07
C TRP A 2 11.97 -0.69 -10.60
N ASP A 3 11.56 -1.55 -11.55
CA ASP A 3 10.71 -2.71 -11.30
C ASP A 3 11.29 -3.65 -10.23
N SER A 4 12.59 -3.96 -10.29
CA SER A 4 13.24 -4.80 -9.27
C SER A 4 13.25 -4.17 -7.87
N TYR A 5 13.19 -2.84 -7.80
CA TYR A 5 13.07 -2.10 -6.55
C TYR A 5 11.66 -2.22 -5.99
N GLU A 6 10.65 -2.10 -6.85
CA GLU A 6 9.24 -2.33 -6.50
C GLU A 6 8.98 -3.79 -6.10
N ASP A 7 9.55 -4.76 -6.81
CA ASP A 7 9.48 -6.19 -6.46
C ASP A 7 10.07 -6.45 -5.06
N THR A 8 11.15 -5.75 -4.72
CA THR A 8 11.78 -5.87 -3.39
C THR A 8 10.88 -5.28 -2.32
N ILE A 9 10.26 -4.13 -2.58
CA ILE A 9 9.28 -3.51 -1.68
C ILE A 9 8.09 -4.46 -1.47
N ASP A 10 7.54 -5.01 -2.54
CA ASP A 10 6.41 -5.94 -2.51
C ASP A 10 6.75 -7.19 -1.70
N ALA A 11 7.93 -7.77 -1.89
CA ALA A 11 8.39 -8.93 -1.14
C ALA A 11 8.48 -8.64 0.38
N ILE A 12 8.95 -7.45 0.76
CA ILE A 12 9.01 -7.03 2.16
C ILE A 12 7.60 -6.86 2.73
N ILE A 13 6.71 -6.16 2.01
CA ILE A 13 5.32 -5.96 2.45
C ILE A 13 4.62 -7.32 2.60
N LEU A 14 4.76 -8.20 1.61
CA LEU A 14 4.18 -9.54 1.62
C LEU A 14 4.63 -10.33 2.86
N ALA A 15 5.93 -10.32 3.19
CA ALA A 15 6.45 -11.00 4.38
C ALA A 15 5.89 -10.45 5.70
N HIS A 16 5.38 -9.21 5.72
CA HIS A 16 4.63 -8.66 6.85
C HIS A 16 3.16 -9.03 6.80
N VAL A 17 2.53 -8.98 5.62
CA VAL A 17 1.13 -9.37 5.41
C VAL A 17 0.93 -10.82 5.80
N GLU A 18 1.81 -11.74 5.42
CA GLU A 18 1.74 -13.17 5.74
C GLU A 18 1.76 -13.50 7.24
N LYS A 19 2.14 -12.53 8.11
CA LYS A 19 2.13 -12.68 9.57
C LYS A 19 0.81 -12.24 10.21
N LEU A 20 -0.05 -11.58 9.45
CA LEU A 20 -1.34 -11.11 9.92
C LEU A 20 -2.31 -12.28 10.08
N GLU A 21 -3.22 -12.15 11.03
CA GLU A 21 -4.33 -13.07 11.15
C GLU A 21 -5.30 -12.89 9.97
N GLN A 22 -6.04 -13.94 9.61
CA GLN A 22 -6.93 -13.92 8.46
C GLN A 22 -7.96 -12.77 8.52
N TYR A 23 -8.50 -12.48 9.71
CA TYR A 23 -9.46 -11.39 9.88
C TYR A 23 -8.83 -10.01 9.66
N GLU A 24 -7.54 -9.84 9.95
CA GLU A 24 -6.81 -8.59 9.70
C GLU A 24 -6.57 -8.40 8.21
N MET A 25 -6.17 -9.48 7.51
CA MET A 25 -6.04 -9.47 6.05
C MET A 25 -7.36 -9.10 5.38
N ILE A 26 -8.47 -9.69 5.81
CA ILE A 26 -9.82 -9.36 5.31
C ILE A 26 -10.17 -7.90 5.58
N ALA A 27 -9.91 -7.40 6.79
CA ALA A 27 -10.20 -6.01 7.14
C ALA A 27 -9.40 -4.99 6.32
N ILE A 28 -8.15 -5.32 5.96
CA ILE A 28 -7.35 -4.49 5.05
C ILE A 28 -7.88 -4.64 3.61
N TRP A 29 -8.17 -5.86 3.19
CA TRP A 29 -8.66 -6.16 1.85
C TRP A 29 -9.95 -5.42 1.52
N LEU A 30 -10.88 -5.34 2.46
CA LEU A 30 -12.15 -4.59 2.34
C LEU A 30 -11.96 -3.07 2.10
N GLN A 31 -10.76 -2.53 2.30
CA GLN A 31 -10.44 -1.13 1.99
C GLN A 31 -9.89 -0.95 0.56
N THR A 32 -9.56 -2.06 -0.13
CA THR A 32 -9.15 -2.02 -1.54
C THR A 32 -10.36 -1.79 -2.45
N THR A 33 -10.10 -1.41 -3.71
CA THR A 33 -11.17 -1.28 -4.71
C THR A 33 -11.94 -2.59 -4.90
N GLU A 34 -11.26 -3.73 -4.96
CA GLU A 34 -11.91 -5.04 -5.09
C GLU A 34 -12.74 -5.39 -3.85
N GLY A 35 -12.22 -5.10 -2.66
CA GLY A 35 -12.94 -5.31 -1.41
C GLY A 35 -14.20 -4.45 -1.27
N ILE A 36 -14.13 -3.18 -1.69
CA ILE A 36 -15.27 -2.27 -1.72
C ILE A 36 -16.34 -2.77 -2.70
N ASN A 37 -15.94 -3.17 -3.91
CA ASN A 37 -16.86 -3.69 -4.92
C ASN A 37 -17.52 -5.00 -4.42
N TRP A 38 -16.74 -5.89 -3.81
CA TRP A 38 -17.27 -7.13 -3.23
C TRP A 38 -18.27 -6.86 -2.12
N GLN A 39 -18.00 -5.90 -1.22
CA GLN A 39 -18.91 -5.56 -0.13
C GLN A 39 -20.28 -5.13 -0.65
N VAL A 40 -20.32 -4.41 -1.77
CA VAL A 40 -21.56 -3.96 -2.42
C VAL A 40 -22.32 -5.12 -3.08
N ASP A 41 -21.61 -6.05 -3.71
CA ASP A 41 -22.22 -7.12 -4.51
C ASP A 41 -22.57 -8.37 -3.69
N CYS A 42 -21.99 -8.55 -2.51
CA CYS A 42 -22.01 -9.81 -1.75
C CYS A 42 -22.39 -9.65 -0.26
N GLU A 43 -23.24 -8.66 0.10
CA GLU A 43 -23.65 -8.37 1.49
C GLU A 43 -24.17 -9.59 2.28
N ASP A 44 -24.72 -10.61 1.60
CA ASP A 44 -25.26 -11.83 2.21
C ASP A 44 -24.23 -12.95 2.45
N GLN A 45 -22.96 -12.78 2.04
CA GLN A 45 -21.91 -13.78 2.23
C GLN A 45 -21.12 -13.54 3.52
N GLU A 46 -21.05 -14.56 4.39
CA GLU A 46 -20.39 -14.45 5.71
C GLU A 46 -18.87 -14.26 5.64
N THR A 47 -18.19 -14.67 4.56
CA THR A 47 -16.73 -14.61 4.47
C THR A 47 -16.26 -14.05 3.12
N PRO A 48 -15.58 -12.89 3.13
CA PRO A 48 -15.01 -12.33 1.92
C PRO A 48 -13.84 -13.20 1.41
N PRO A 49 -13.74 -13.43 0.09
CA PRO A 49 -12.47 -13.83 -0.49
C PRO A 49 -11.48 -12.66 -0.31
N PHE A 50 -10.22 -12.95 -0.02
CA PHE A 50 -9.18 -11.92 0.02
C PHE A 50 -7.97 -12.36 -0.79
N SER A 51 -7.26 -11.38 -1.36
CA SER A 51 -6.03 -11.58 -2.12
C SER A 51 -4.88 -10.86 -1.44
N THR A 52 -3.81 -11.60 -1.12
CA THR A 52 -2.59 -10.99 -0.56
C THR A 52 -1.92 -10.05 -1.54
N GLY A 53 -2.04 -10.28 -2.85
CA GLY A 53 -1.51 -9.38 -3.88
C GLY A 53 -2.20 -8.02 -3.86
N GLU A 54 -3.53 -8.01 -3.74
CA GLU A 54 -4.32 -6.76 -3.67
C GLU A 54 -4.05 -5.99 -2.36
N ILE A 55 -3.85 -6.71 -1.26
CA ILE A 55 -3.42 -6.12 0.01
C ILE A 55 -2.04 -5.48 -0.12
N VAL A 56 -1.07 -6.17 -0.74
CA VAL A 56 0.29 -5.66 -0.95
C VAL A 56 0.27 -4.40 -1.82
N GLU A 57 -0.47 -4.43 -2.93
CA GLU A 57 -0.62 -3.29 -3.81
C GLU A 57 -1.24 -2.09 -3.10
N TYR A 58 -2.30 -2.32 -2.32
CA TYR A 58 -2.96 -1.29 -1.51
C TYR A 58 -2.00 -0.67 -0.49
N VAL A 59 -1.28 -1.48 0.29
CA VAL A 59 -0.32 -0.98 1.28
C VAL A 59 0.80 -0.19 0.63
N ARG A 60 1.34 -0.67 -0.50
CA ARG A 60 2.39 0.03 -1.25
C ARG A 60 1.91 1.39 -1.75
N SER A 61 0.81 1.40 -2.49
CA SER A 61 0.32 2.58 -3.20
C SER A 61 -0.26 3.63 -2.27
N MET A 62 -1.12 3.21 -1.34
CA MET A 62 -1.90 4.13 -0.50
C MET A 62 -1.20 4.54 0.78
N HIS A 63 -0.27 3.74 1.30
CA HIS A 63 0.39 4.04 2.56
C HIS A 63 1.89 4.27 2.40
N LEU A 64 2.62 3.32 1.81
CA LEU A 64 4.08 3.40 1.77
C LEU A 64 4.57 4.55 0.89
N PHE A 65 4.07 4.68 -0.34
CA PHE A 65 4.49 5.74 -1.25
C PHE A 65 4.04 7.12 -0.79
N GLU A 66 2.86 7.23 -0.18
CA GLU A 66 2.42 8.48 0.44
C GLU A 66 3.38 8.93 1.55
N LEU A 67 3.81 8.00 2.41
CA LEU A 67 4.79 8.28 3.46
C LEU A 67 6.19 8.54 2.91
N ALA A 68 6.61 7.81 1.88
CA ALA A 68 7.92 8.00 1.24
C ALA A 68 8.06 9.40 0.62
N GLY A 69 6.96 9.99 0.16
CA GLY A 69 6.91 11.38 -0.33
C GLY A 69 7.02 12.44 0.77
N LYS A 70 6.81 12.09 2.05
CA LYS A 70 6.86 13.02 3.19
C LYS A 70 8.27 13.07 3.78
N TYR A 71 9.17 13.78 3.11
CA TYR A 71 10.54 13.94 3.56
C TYR A 71 10.63 14.71 4.88
N THR A 72 11.31 14.15 5.87
CA THR A 72 11.65 14.82 7.13
C THR A 72 13.13 15.19 7.21
N ASN A 73 13.95 14.68 6.29
CA ASN A 73 15.38 14.96 6.25
C ASN A 73 15.64 16.38 5.75
N ARG A 74 16.24 17.22 6.61
CA ARG A 74 16.53 18.62 6.31
C ARG A 74 17.34 18.81 5.02
N ARG A 75 18.30 17.93 4.71
CA ARG A 75 19.10 18.03 3.48
C ARG A 75 18.27 17.80 2.22
N ILE A 76 17.27 16.93 2.28
CA ILE A 76 16.37 16.67 1.16
C ILE A 76 15.42 17.86 0.99
N LEU A 77 14.88 18.38 2.09
CA LEU A 77 14.03 19.58 2.08
C LEU A 77 14.76 20.79 1.48
N ASP A 78 15.98 21.07 1.95
CA ASP A 78 16.79 22.17 1.42
C ASP A 78 17.05 22.01 -0.09
N TYR A 79 17.28 20.78 -0.57
CA TYR A 79 17.44 20.52 -2.00
C TYR A 79 16.15 20.80 -2.79
N LEU A 80 15.00 20.33 -2.30
CA LEU A 80 13.70 20.51 -2.94
C LEU A 80 13.28 21.99 -2.98
N ASP A 81 13.46 22.73 -1.89
CA ASP A 81 13.15 24.17 -1.79
C ASP A 81 13.99 25.01 -2.77
N ASN A 82 15.25 24.63 -2.95
CA ASN A 82 16.14 25.29 -3.92
C ASN A 82 15.82 24.91 -5.38
N ALA A 83 15.29 23.71 -5.62
CA ALA A 83 14.87 23.27 -6.94
C ALA A 83 13.59 24.00 -7.37
N THR A 84 12.60 24.14 -6.48
CA THR A 84 11.33 24.83 -6.76
C THR A 84 11.46 26.34 -6.87
N SER A 85 12.48 26.94 -6.26
CA SER A 85 12.77 28.39 -6.38
C SER A 85 13.47 28.78 -7.69
N ARG A 86 13.85 27.82 -8.53
CA ARG A 86 14.55 28.04 -9.82
C ARG A 86 13.65 27.90 -11.04
N ASP A 87 12.41 27.48 -10.85
CA ASP A 87 11.34 27.47 -11.87
C ASP A 87 10.48 28.74 -11.78
#